data_AF-A0A0G0XY11-F1
#
_entry.id   AF-A0A0G0XY11-F1
#
_cell.length_a   1.000
_cell.length_b   1.000
_cell.length_c   1.000
_cell.angle_alpha   90.00
_cell.angle_beta   90.00
_cell.angle_gamma   90.00
#
_symmetry.space_group_name_H-M   'P 1'
#
loop_
_entity.id
_entity.type
_entity.pdbx_description
1 polymer ?
#
loop_
_entity_poly.entity_id
_entity_poly.type
_entity_poly.pdbx_seq_one_letter_code
_entity_poly.pdbx_strand_id
1 'polypeptide(L)'
;MDLFRLFRPARLTKEALKFQLELVRQMLTLATSGFGLVAALAWNEMIKEIIELYVKPYLPQGSGAVSLLIYALFVTILAVFITYNLTRIKKQLENKRDQKK
;
A
#
# COMPACT_ATOMS: atom_id res chain seq x y z
N MET A 1 -56.96 -17.58 7.99
CA MET A 1 -56.33 -16.66 7.02
C MET A 1 -54.95 -16.34 7.57
N ASP A 2 -53.92 -17.03 7.08
CA ASP A 2 -52.57 -17.00 7.66
C ASP A 2 -51.84 -15.70 7.28
N LEU A 3 -52.10 -14.63 8.03
CA LEU A 3 -51.48 -13.31 7.86
C LEU A 3 -49.97 -13.30 8.20
N PHE A 4 -49.47 -14.36 8.84
CA PHE A 4 -48.10 -14.43 9.35
C PHE A 4 -47.04 -14.93 8.36
N ARG A 5 -47.38 -15.23 7.10
CA ARG A 5 -46.40 -15.68 6.09
C ARG A 5 -45.66 -14.56 5.37
N LEU A 6 -45.95 -13.29 5.65
CA LEU A 6 -45.37 -12.16 4.92
C LEU A 6 -43.95 -11.76 5.36
N PHE A 7 -43.48 -12.26 6.50
CA PHE A 7 -42.11 -12.03 6.96
C PHE A 7 -41.23 -13.25 6.69
N ARG A 8 -40.99 -13.52 5.40
CA ARG A 8 -39.95 -14.44 4.97
C ARG A 8 -38.64 -13.63 4.94
N PRO A 9 -37.69 -13.81 5.87
CA PRO A 9 -36.41 -13.09 5.78
C PRO A 9 -35.78 -13.44 4.43
N ALA A 10 -35.47 -12.41 3.65
CA ALA A 10 -34.86 -12.55 2.33
C ALA A 10 -33.56 -13.35 2.50
N ARG A 11 -33.57 -14.62 2.09
CA ARG A 11 -32.35 -15.41 1.99
C ARG A 11 -31.51 -14.75 0.91
N LEU A 12 -30.48 -14.01 1.29
CA LEU A 12 -29.45 -13.52 0.36
C LEU A 12 -29.00 -14.72 -0.48
N THR A 13 -29.31 -14.67 -1.77
CA THR A 13 -28.93 -15.76 -2.67
C THR A 13 -27.40 -15.84 -2.72
N LYS A 14 -26.84 -17.03 -2.89
CA LYS A 14 -25.39 -17.21 -3.01
C LYS A 14 -24.79 -16.30 -4.09
N GLU A 15 -25.56 -16.03 -5.15
CA GLU A 15 -25.18 -15.12 -6.23
C GLU A 15 -25.12 -13.66 -5.79
N ALA A 16 -26.06 -13.17 -4.97
CA ALA A 16 -26.00 -11.82 -4.43
C ALA A 16 -24.78 -11.61 -3.52
N LEU A 17 -24.44 -12.61 -2.69
CA LEU A 17 -23.25 -12.59 -1.84
C LEU A 17 -21.96 -12.57 -2.65
N LYS A 18 -21.85 -13.43 -3.69
CA LYS A 18 -20.69 -13.42 -4.60
C LYS A 18 -20.51 -12.07 -5.28
N PHE A 19 -21.60 -11.48 -5.76
CA PHE A 19 -21.57 -10.17 -6.40
C PHE A 19 -21.10 -9.06 -5.44
N GLN A 20 -21.65 -9.01 -4.22
CA GLN A 20 -21.22 -8.05 -3.20
C GLN A 20 -19.74 -8.21 -2.85
N LEU A 21 -19.27 -9.46 -2.74
CA LEU A 21 -17.86 -9.74 -2.45
C LEU A 21 -16.94 -9.24 -3.56
N GLU A 22 -17.31 -9.46 -4.82
CA GLU A 22 -16.54 -8.97 -5.97
C GLU A 22 -16.54 -7.45 -6.04
N LEU A 23 -17.68 -6.80 -5.78
CA LEU A 23 -17.76 -5.33 -5.69
C LEU A 23 -16.83 -4.77 -4.61
N VAL A 24 -16.88 -5.33 -3.40
CA VAL A 24 -16.00 -4.88 -2.30
C VAL A 24 -14.54 -5.11 -2.65
N ARG A 25 -14.21 -6.22 -3.31
CA ARG A 25 -12.85 -6.51 -3.77
C ARG A 25 -12.35 -5.49 -4.79
N GLN A 26 -13.19 -5.09 -5.74
CA GLN A 26 -12.85 -4.06 -6.72
C GLN A 26 -12.69 -2.70 -6.06
N MET A 27 -13.61 -2.32 -5.15
CA MET A 27 -13.50 -1.07 -4.38
C MET A 27 -12.21 -1.02 -3.56
N LEU A 28 -11.87 -2.11 -2.86
CA LEU A 28 -10.61 -2.21 -2.11
C LEU A 28 -9.40 -2.06 -3.02
N THR A 29 -9.43 -2.67 -4.20
CA THR A 29 -8.34 -2.56 -5.19
C THR A 29 -8.18 -1.11 -5.65
N LEU A 30 -9.29 -0.45 -6.00
CA LEU A 30 -9.29 0.94 -6.46
C LEU A 30 -8.83 1.90 -5.37
N ALA A 31 -9.37 1.76 -4.15
CA ALA A 31 -9.00 2.57 -3.00
C ALA A 31 -7.53 2.38 -2.63
N THR A 32 -7.06 1.13 -2.52
CA THR A 32 -5.65 0.85 -2.17
C THR A 32 -4.69 1.37 -3.24
N SER A 33 -5.07 1.27 -4.52
CA SER A 33 -4.25 1.80 -5.62
C SER A 33 -4.19 3.33 -5.59
N GLY A 34 -5.33 4.00 -5.38
CA GLY A 34 -5.40 5.45 -5.25
C GLY A 34 -4.61 5.96 -4.05
N PHE A 35 -4.77 5.35 -2.87
CA PHE A 35 -3.99 5.70 -1.68
C PHE A 35 -2.52 5.34 -1.81
N GLY A 36 -2.17 4.27 -2.53
CA GLY A 36 -0.79 3.95 -2.85
C GLY A 36 -0.09 5.06 -3.63
N LEU A 37 -0.78 5.67 -4.61
CA LEU A 37 -0.27 6.82 -5.34
C LEU A 37 -0.10 8.06 -4.43
N VAL A 38 -1.12 8.39 -3.64
CA VAL A 38 -1.05 9.52 -2.70
C VAL A 38 0.08 9.32 -1.69
N ALA A 39 0.24 8.12 -1.15
CA ALA A 39 1.32 7.79 -0.22
C ALA A 39 2.69 7.94 -0.89
N ALA A 40 2.86 7.46 -2.13
CA ALA A 40 4.11 7.62 -2.88
C ALA A 40 4.48 9.11 -3.06
N LEU A 41 3.50 9.94 -3.40
CA LEU A 41 3.70 11.39 -3.54
C LEU A 41 4.08 12.05 -2.21
N ALA A 42 3.37 11.72 -1.13
CA ALA A 42 3.63 12.26 0.20
C ALA A 42 5.02 11.90 0.74
N TRP A 43 5.45 10.64 0.55
CA TRP A 43 6.80 10.21 0.94
C TRP A 43 7.88 10.90 0.12
N ASN A 44 7.68 11.08 -1.19
CA ASN A 44 8.60 11.82 -2.05
C ASN A 44 8.79 13.27 -1.57
N GLU A 45 7.70 13.99 -1.29
CA GLU A 45 7.79 15.38 -0.79
C GLU A 45 8.44 15.45 0.60
N MET A 46 8.05 14.56 1.52
CA MET A 46 8.65 14.53 2.86
C MET A 46 10.16 14.28 2.82
N ILE A 47 10.64 13.34 1.99
CA ILE A 47 12.09 13.08 1.87
C ILE A 47 12.82 14.30 1.32
N LYS A 48 12.27 14.98 0.30
CA LYS A 48 12.87 16.21 -0.25
C LYS A 48 12.97 17.29 0.82
N GLU A 49 11.92 17.49 1.60
CA GLU A 49 11.88 18.53 2.63
C GLU A 49 12.86 18.22 3.77
N ILE A 50 12.98 16.96 4.18
CA ILE A 50 14.01 16.53 5.15
C ILE A 50 15.41 16.86 4.62
N ILE A 51 15.71 16.59 3.36
CA ILE A 51 17.03 16.89 2.79
C ILE A 51 17.26 18.40 2.70
N GLU A 52 16.26 19.16 2.30
CA GLU A 52 16.33 20.62 2.24
C GLU A 52 16.59 21.23 3.63
N LEU A 53 15.93 20.73 4.67
CA LEU A 53 16.04 21.27 6.04
C LEU A 53 17.26 20.76 6.81
N TYR A 54 17.64 19.49 6.63
CA TYR A 54 18.65 18.84 7.47
C TYR A 54 19.96 18.51 6.75
N VAL A 55 20.02 18.55 5.43
CA VAL A 55 21.25 18.23 4.67
C VAL A 55 21.82 19.48 4.02
N LYS A 56 20.97 20.25 3.31
CA LYS A 56 21.42 21.42 2.55
C LYS A 56 22.12 22.50 3.38
N PRO A 57 21.73 22.82 4.64
CA PRO A 57 22.42 23.84 5.43
C PRO A 57 23.87 23.47 5.78
N TYR A 58 24.21 22.18 5.73
CA TYR A 58 25.57 21.70 5.99
C TYR A 58 26.44 21.65 4.73
N LEU A 59 25.88 21.97 3.55
CA LEU A 59 26.60 21.97 2.29
C LEU A 59 27.03 23.40 1.88
N PRO A 60 28.18 23.54 1.19
CA PRO A 60 28.62 24.84 0.66
C PRO A 60 27.61 25.44 -0.33
N GLN A 61 27.49 26.78 -0.35
CA GLN A 61 26.64 27.46 -1.32
C GLN A 61 27.06 27.09 -2.76
N GLY A 62 26.10 26.61 -3.57
CA GLY A 62 26.32 26.11 -4.94
C GLY A 62 26.28 24.58 -5.09
N SER A 63 26.10 23.81 -4.01
CA SER A 63 26.11 22.34 -4.01
C SER A 63 24.78 21.66 -4.41
N GLY A 64 23.96 22.28 -5.26
CA GLY A 64 22.62 21.75 -5.59
C GLY A 64 22.64 20.31 -6.13
N ALA A 65 23.67 19.95 -6.91
CA ALA A 65 23.86 18.59 -7.42
C ALA A 65 24.15 17.56 -6.32
N VAL A 66 24.85 17.94 -5.25
CA VAL A 66 25.18 17.06 -4.12
C VAL A 66 23.92 16.72 -3.32
N SER A 67 23.03 17.69 -3.12
CA SER A 67 21.73 17.46 -2.48
C SER A 67 20.88 16.44 -3.26
N LEU A 68 20.81 16.56 -4.59
CA LEU A 68 20.11 15.62 -5.46
C LEU A 68 20.73 14.21 -5.42
N LEU A 69 22.05 14.10 -5.33
CA LEU A 69 22.74 12.81 -5.20
C LEU A 69 22.41 12.13 -3.87
N ILE A 70 22.37 12.88 -2.77
CA ILE A 70 21.98 12.36 -1.45
C ILE A 70 20.53 11.87 -1.47
N TYR A 71 19.63 12.65 -2.07
CA TYR A 71 18.24 12.24 -2.30
C TYR A 71 18.14 10.91 -3.06
N ALA A 72 18.81 10.81 -4.20
CA ALA A 72 18.79 9.60 -5.02
C ALA A 72 19.33 8.37 -4.27
N LEU A 73 20.42 8.53 -3.53
CA LEU A 73 21.00 7.44 -2.74
C LEU A 73 20.05 7.00 -1.61
N PHE A 74 19.47 7.96 -0.89
CA PHE A 74 18.55 7.67 0.22
C PHE A 74 17.31 6.91 -0.25
N VAL A 75 16.66 7.38 -1.33
CA VAL A 75 15.50 6.73 -1.92
C VAL A 75 15.85 5.31 -2.41
N THR A 76 17.03 5.13 -3.00
CA THR A 76 17.50 3.81 -3.45
C THR A 76 17.69 2.83 -2.30
N ILE A 77 18.35 3.27 -1.21
CA ILE A 77 18.54 2.45 -0.02
C ILE A 77 17.19 2.05 0.58
N LEU A 78 16.27 3.01 0.70
CA LEU A 78 14.93 2.78 1.24
C LEU A 78 14.13 1.79 0.36
N ALA A 79 14.20 1.94 -0.97
CA ALA A 79 13.55 1.02 -1.90
C ALA A 79 14.09 -0.42 -1.78
N VAL A 80 15.42 -0.59 -1.74
CA VAL A 80 16.05 -1.91 -1.55
C VAL A 80 15.66 -2.50 -0.20
N PHE A 81 15.69 -1.70 0.86
CA PHE A 81 15.33 -2.15 2.21
C PHE A 81 13.88 -2.65 2.28
N ILE A 82 12.93 -1.87 1.78
CA ILE A 82 11.50 -2.25 1.80
C ILE A 82 11.28 -3.51 0.95
N THR A 83 11.78 -3.53 -0.29
CA THR A 83 11.58 -4.66 -1.22
C THR A 83 12.21 -5.95 -0.71
N TYR A 84 13.39 -5.88 -0.09
CA TYR A 84 14.04 -7.01 0.54
C TYR A 84 13.20 -7.58 1.69
N ASN A 85 12.69 -6.73 2.58
CA ASN A 85 11.85 -7.16 3.70
C ASN A 85 10.54 -7.79 3.22
N LEU A 86 9.87 -7.18 2.23
CA LEU A 86 8.65 -7.74 1.63
C LEU A 86 8.91 -9.11 1.00
N THR A 87 10.04 -9.28 0.32
CA THR A 87 10.44 -10.57 -0.28
C THR A 87 10.65 -11.64 0.80
N ARG A 88 11.26 -11.28 1.94
CA ARG A 88 11.45 -12.19 3.07
C ARG A 88 10.12 -12.64 3.67
N ILE A 89 9.19 -11.69 3.88
CA ILE A 89 7.84 -11.98 4.39
C ILE A 89 7.09 -12.90 3.43
N LYS A 90 7.13 -12.61 2.11
CA LYS A 90 6.52 -13.46 1.08
C LYS A 90 7.01 -14.90 1.18
N LYS A 91 8.34 -15.10 1.22
CA LYS A 91 8.94 -16.45 1.35
C LYS A 91 8.48 -17.17 2.62
N GLN A 92 8.39 -16.47 3.75
CA GLN A 92 7.91 -17.07 5.00
C GLN A 92 6.44 -17.53 4.92
N LEU A 93 5.58 -16.75 4.26
CA LEU A 93 4.17 -17.09 4.09
C LEU A 93 3.98 -18.26 3.12
N GLU A 94 4.78 -18.32 2.05
CA GLU A 94 4.78 -19.45 1.10
C GLU A 94 5.22 -20.75 1.78
N ASN A 95 6.35 -20.74 2.49
CA ASN A 95 6.85 -21.92 3.20
C ASN A 95 5.85 -22.47 4.24
N LYS A 96 5.12 -21.60 4.95
CA LYS A 96 4.08 -22.03 5.91
C LYS A 96 2.85 -22.63 5.24
N ARG A 97 2.55 -22.25 3.99
CA ARG A 97 1.44 -22.80 3.21
C ARG A 97 1.76 -24.21 2.73
N ASP A 98 3.01 -24.46 2.34
CA ASP A 98 3.45 -25.76 1.82
C ASP A 98 3.60 -26.82 2.92
N GLN A 99 3.90 -26.43 4.16
CA GLN A 99 3.91 -27.35 5.31
C GLN A 99 2.51 -27.78 5.80
N LYS A 100 1.44 -27.12 5.34
CA LYS A 100 0.04 -27.44 5.69
C LYS A 100 -0.69 -28.28 4.63
N LYS A 101 -0.01 -28.61 3.52
CA LYS A 101 -0.48 -29.58 2.52
C LYS A 101 0.15 -30.94 2.80
#